data_AF-A0AAD9GBJ7-F1
#
_entry.id   AF-A0AAD9GBJ7-F1
#
_cell.length_a   1.000
_cell.length_b   1.000
_cell.length_c   1.000
_cell.angle_alpha   90.00
_cell.angle_beta   90.00
_cell.angle_gamma   90.00
#
_symmetry.space_group_name_H-M   'P 1'
#
loop_
_entity.id
_entity.type
_entity.pdbx_description
1 polymer ?
#
loop_
_entity_poly.entity_id
_entity_poly.type
_entity_poly.pdbx_seq_one_letter_code
_entity_poly.pdbx_strand_id
1 'polypeptide(L)'
;MSLLTRLAEVNDNDKNSGLSSFASAFGVVIPPSSAQVNNIDTYLATTLSDLAVRARLTLAEFVRCIRGQTDADGRPNKALYEVPIQHNTSRRRSYELWNRIVREGVRPKWTQSKPQTQQYRPKNYKSSSAHAAAVRRHVRKSQLEGRYLVLDDRVFEMWPEEFISPVGVVEKGADDTRMINDYSYPHGAAVNNFTDRDNFPLTILHVTLHDAFTTCVWLCLT
;
A
#
# COMPACT_ATOMS: atom_id res chain seq x y z
N MET A 1 -2.01 -24.49 18.09
CA MET A 1 -2.16 -23.56 16.95
C MET A 1 -3.58 -23.02 16.94
N SER A 2 -3.76 -21.71 17.00
CA SER A 2 -5.09 -21.06 16.97
C SER A 2 -5.70 -21.13 15.57
N LEU A 3 -7.03 -21.13 15.47
CA LEU A 3 -7.78 -21.05 14.20
C LEU A 3 -7.34 -19.82 13.37
N LEU A 4 -7.08 -18.69 14.03
CA LEU A 4 -6.62 -17.46 13.39
C LEU A 4 -5.23 -17.62 12.74
N THR A 5 -4.32 -18.35 13.39
CA THR A 5 -2.98 -18.60 12.84
C THR A 5 -3.05 -19.48 11.60
N ARG A 6 -3.90 -20.52 11.62
CA ARG A 6 -4.11 -21.38 10.44
C ARG A 6 -4.73 -20.63 9.27
N LEU A 7 -5.70 -19.76 9.52
CA LEU A 7 -6.32 -18.95 8.47
C LEU A 7 -5.34 -17.95 7.85
N ALA A 8 -4.44 -17.37 8.66
CA ALA A 8 -3.38 -16.50 8.15
C ALA A 8 -2.39 -17.28 7.27
N GLU A 9 -1.93 -18.45 7.71
CA GLU A 9 -1.01 -19.31 6.94
C GLU A 9 -1.61 -19.78 5.61
N VAL A 10 -2.89 -20.18 5.60
CA VAL A 10 -3.58 -20.58 4.36
C VAL A 10 -3.67 -19.39 3.39
N ASN A 11 -4.08 -18.21 3.88
CA ASN A 11 -4.15 -17.01 3.05
C ASN A 11 -2.80 -16.61 2.44
N ASP A 12 -1.70 -16.73 3.21
CA ASP A 12 -0.36 -16.40 2.72
C ASP A 12 0.13 -17.42 1.67
N ASN A 13 -0.16 -18.71 1.86
CA ASN A 13 0.18 -19.74 0.88
C ASN A 13 -0.62 -19.60 -0.43
N ASP A 14 -1.92 -19.31 -0.35
CA ASP A 14 -2.77 -19.09 -1.51
C ASP A 14 -2.34 -17.82 -2.27
N LYS A 15 -1.98 -16.75 -1.55
CA LYS A 15 -1.43 -15.54 -2.15
C LYS A 15 -0.10 -15.81 -2.86
N ASN A 16 0.83 -16.52 -2.23
CA ASN A 16 2.14 -16.80 -2.80
C ASN A 16 2.06 -17.72 -4.03
N SER A 17 1.16 -18.71 -4.01
CA SER A 17 0.92 -19.56 -5.17
C SER A 17 0.29 -18.77 -6.32
N GLY A 18 -0.71 -17.93 -6.05
CA GLY A 18 -1.33 -17.05 -7.04
C GLY A 18 -0.35 -16.08 -7.68
N LEU A 19 0.51 -15.43 -6.88
CA LEU A 19 1.56 -14.54 -7.38
C LEU A 19 2.56 -15.29 -8.27
N SER A 20 2.95 -16.51 -7.89
CA SER A 20 3.89 -17.34 -8.66
C SER A 20 3.28 -17.76 -10.01
N SER A 21 2.01 -18.17 -10.02
CA SER A 21 1.28 -18.48 -11.25
C SER A 21 1.14 -17.27 -12.17
N PHE A 22 0.79 -16.11 -11.61
CA PHE A 22 0.72 -14.85 -12.36
C PHE A 22 2.08 -14.48 -12.97
N ALA A 23 3.16 -14.52 -12.18
CA ALA A 23 4.49 -14.20 -12.66
C ALA A 23 4.98 -15.15 -13.78
N SER A 24 4.66 -16.44 -13.64
CA SER A 24 5.02 -17.47 -14.61
C SER A 24 4.40 -17.25 -15.98
N ALA A 25 3.18 -16.67 -16.05
CA ALA A 25 2.54 -16.31 -17.32
C ALA A 25 3.34 -15.26 -18.13
N PHE A 26 4.23 -14.50 -17.47
CA PHE A 26 5.12 -13.51 -18.08
C PHE A 26 6.60 -13.95 -18.09
N GLY A 27 6.87 -15.23 -17.82
CA GLY A 27 8.23 -15.77 -17.76
C GLY A 27 9.08 -15.13 -16.65
N VAL A 28 8.46 -14.76 -15.54
CA VAL A 28 9.12 -14.21 -14.34
C VAL A 28 9.01 -15.22 -13.21
N VAL A 29 10.13 -15.49 -12.53
CA VAL A 29 10.18 -16.37 -11.36
C VAL A 29 10.27 -15.49 -10.11
N ILE A 30 9.34 -15.67 -9.18
CA ILE A 30 9.34 -14.91 -7.93
C ILE A 30 10.42 -15.49 -6.99
N PRO A 31 11.35 -14.66 -6.49
CA PRO A 31 12.34 -15.13 -5.55
C PRO A 31 11.74 -15.63 -4.23
N PRO A 32 12.43 -16.56 -3.55
CA PRO A 32 12.15 -16.78 -2.14
C PRO A 32 12.40 -15.48 -1.36
N SER A 33 11.63 -15.26 -0.29
CA SER A 33 11.81 -14.07 0.55
C SER A 33 13.24 -14.01 1.09
N SER A 34 13.90 -12.86 0.97
CA SER A 34 15.26 -12.69 1.49
C SER A 34 15.32 -12.93 3.00
N ALA A 35 16.33 -13.66 3.46
CA ALA A 35 16.61 -13.82 4.89
C ALA A 35 17.07 -12.50 5.56
N GLN A 36 17.42 -11.47 4.77
CA GLN A 36 17.82 -10.18 5.29
C GLN A 36 16.59 -9.39 5.77
N VAL A 37 16.55 -9.12 7.08
CA VAL A 37 15.45 -8.38 7.72
C VAL A 37 15.71 -6.88 7.87
N ASN A 38 16.97 -6.45 7.75
CA ASN A 38 17.39 -5.07 8.07
C ASN A 38 17.60 -4.18 6.83
N ASN A 39 17.34 -4.69 5.63
CA ASN A 39 17.53 -3.93 4.40
C ASN A 39 16.43 -4.28 3.39
N ILE A 40 16.17 -3.36 2.46
CA ILE A 40 15.18 -3.56 1.40
C ILE A 40 15.57 -4.79 0.59
N ASP A 41 14.59 -5.65 0.30
CA ASP A 41 14.77 -6.77 -0.62
C ASP A 41 14.71 -6.24 -2.05
N THR A 42 15.88 -5.83 -2.55
CA THR A 42 16.01 -5.27 -3.89
C THR A 42 15.81 -6.32 -4.97
N TYR A 43 16.13 -7.59 -4.70
CA TYR A 43 15.91 -8.65 -5.68
C TYR A 43 14.43 -8.90 -5.92
N LEU A 44 13.62 -8.96 -4.85
CA LEU A 44 12.17 -9.00 -4.98
C LEU A 44 11.63 -7.73 -5.66
N ALA A 45 12.12 -6.54 -5.26
CA ALA A 45 11.68 -5.28 -5.85
C ALA A 45 11.92 -5.25 -7.37
N THR A 46 13.14 -5.53 -7.82
CA THR A 46 13.49 -5.57 -9.25
C THR A 46 12.70 -6.64 -10.00
N THR A 47 12.50 -7.82 -9.42
CA THR A 47 11.69 -8.88 -10.03
C THR A 47 10.24 -8.43 -10.23
N LEU A 48 9.64 -7.80 -9.22
CA LEU A 48 8.28 -7.27 -9.31
C LEU A 48 8.19 -6.09 -10.30
N SER A 49 9.24 -5.28 -10.41
CA SER A 49 9.33 -4.23 -11.44
C SER A 49 9.31 -4.81 -12.85
N ASP A 50 10.12 -5.84 -13.10
CA ASP A 50 10.16 -6.50 -14.41
C ASP A 50 8.81 -7.15 -14.73
N LEU A 51 8.17 -7.75 -13.74
CA LEU A 51 6.82 -8.29 -13.88
C LEU A 51 5.81 -7.20 -14.22
N ALA A 52 5.84 -6.05 -13.55
CA ALA A 52 4.96 -4.92 -13.86
C ALA A 52 5.15 -4.46 -15.32
N VAL A 53 6.40 -4.25 -15.75
CA VAL A 53 6.75 -3.83 -17.11
C VAL A 53 6.27 -4.82 -18.16
N ARG A 54 6.39 -6.13 -17.91
CA ARG A 54 5.94 -7.18 -18.84
C ARG A 54 4.41 -7.31 -18.85
N ALA A 55 3.77 -7.20 -17.70
CA ALA A 55 2.33 -7.35 -17.57
C ALA A 55 1.55 -6.17 -18.15
N ARG A 56 2.13 -4.96 -18.13
CA ARG A 56 1.52 -3.71 -18.66
C ARG A 56 0.11 -3.44 -18.12
N LEU A 57 -0.11 -3.81 -16.86
CA LEU A 57 -1.35 -3.55 -16.15
C LEU A 57 -1.36 -2.15 -15.56
N THR A 58 -2.54 -1.60 -15.30
CA THR A 58 -2.68 -0.45 -14.41
C THR A 58 -2.17 -0.81 -13.01
N LEU A 59 -1.77 0.17 -12.18
CA LEU A 59 -1.32 -0.11 -10.82
C LEU A 59 -2.39 -0.88 -10.03
N ALA A 60 -3.66 -0.51 -10.19
CA ALA A 60 -4.78 -1.14 -9.48
C ALA A 60 -4.90 -2.63 -9.85
N GLU A 61 -4.84 -2.97 -11.13
CA GLU A 61 -4.87 -4.36 -11.60
C GLU A 61 -3.64 -5.14 -11.13
N PHE A 62 -2.45 -4.54 -11.24
CA PHE A 62 -1.22 -5.15 -10.78
C PHE A 62 -1.28 -5.48 -9.28
N VAL A 63 -1.70 -4.53 -8.45
CA VAL A 63 -1.86 -4.72 -7.00
C VAL A 63 -2.87 -5.81 -6.68
N ARG A 64 -3.97 -5.94 -7.44
CA ARG A 64 -4.92 -7.04 -7.28
C ARG A 64 -4.23 -8.39 -7.44
N CYS A 65 -3.39 -8.55 -8.46
CA CYS A 65 -2.60 -9.76 -8.66
C CYS A 65 -1.62 -10.00 -7.50
N ILE A 66 -0.87 -8.97 -7.06
CA ILE A 66 0.08 -9.09 -5.95
C ILE A 66 -0.61 -9.45 -4.63
N ARG A 67 -1.84 -8.97 -4.40
CA ARG A 67 -2.61 -9.22 -3.18
C ARG A 67 -3.45 -10.49 -3.21
N GLY A 68 -3.42 -11.27 -4.29
CA GLY A 68 -4.25 -12.47 -4.42
C GLY A 68 -5.75 -12.15 -4.43
N GLN A 69 -6.15 -11.02 -5.01
CA GLN A 69 -7.56 -10.72 -5.23
C GLN A 69 -8.05 -11.53 -6.43
N THR A 70 -9.08 -12.34 -6.22
CA THR A 70 -9.69 -13.21 -7.24
C THR A 70 -11.16 -12.84 -7.43
N ASP A 71 -11.82 -13.43 -8.42
CA ASP A 71 -13.27 -13.27 -8.60
C ASP A 71 -14.06 -13.90 -7.43
N ALA A 72 -13.51 -14.95 -6.80
CA ALA A 72 -14.11 -15.59 -5.63
C ALA A 72 -13.91 -14.78 -4.35
N ASP A 73 -12.74 -14.16 -4.17
CA ASP A 73 -12.48 -13.25 -3.05
C ASP A 73 -11.77 -11.98 -3.55
N GLY A 74 -12.58 -10.96 -3.83
CA GLY A 74 -12.12 -9.66 -4.30
C GLY A 74 -11.57 -8.74 -3.21
N ARG A 75 -11.55 -9.15 -1.92
CA ARG A 75 -11.15 -8.25 -0.83
C ARG A 75 -9.66 -7.88 -0.92
N PRO A 76 -9.30 -6.59 -0.87
CA PRO A 76 -7.90 -6.15 -0.90
C PRO A 76 -7.16 -6.36 0.43
N ASN A 77 -7.88 -6.49 1.55
CA ASN A 77 -7.31 -6.87 2.83
C ASN A 77 -8.01 -8.14 3.33
N LYS A 78 -7.33 -9.28 3.22
CA LYS A 78 -7.85 -10.60 3.57
C LYS A 78 -8.10 -10.78 5.07
N ALA A 79 -7.50 -9.93 5.90
CA ALA A 79 -7.72 -9.93 7.34
C ALA A 79 -9.02 -9.23 7.76
N LEU A 80 -9.66 -8.45 6.87
CA LEU A 80 -10.92 -7.77 7.17
C LEU A 80 -12.12 -8.61 6.76
N TYR A 81 -13.16 -8.63 7.60
CA TYR A 81 -14.38 -9.40 7.38
C TYR A 81 -15.61 -8.51 7.49
N GLU A 82 -16.62 -8.82 6.70
CA GLU A 82 -17.92 -8.16 6.80
C GLU A 82 -18.57 -8.53 8.13
N VAL A 83 -19.33 -7.58 8.67
CA VAL A 83 -20.12 -7.78 9.88
C VAL A 83 -21.61 -7.74 9.55
N PRO A 84 -22.46 -8.51 10.24
CA PRO A 84 -23.90 -8.48 10.03
C PRO A 84 -24.47 -7.08 10.27
N ILE A 85 -25.28 -6.58 9.33
CA ILE A 85 -25.92 -5.27 9.46
C ILE A 85 -27.04 -5.38 10.50
N GLN A 86 -26.91 -4.62 11.59
CA GLN A 86 -27.95 -4.55 12.62
C GLN A 86 -29.03 -3.55 12.21
N HIS A 87 -30.24 -4.07 11.93
CA HIS A 87 -31.36 -3.30 11.37
C HIS A 87 -31.93 -2.21 12.30
N ASN A 88 -31.66 -2.25 13.61
CA ASN A 88 -32.25 -1.36 14.62
C ASN A 88 -31.25 -0.40 15.29
N THR A 89 -30.24 0.09 14.57
CA THR A 89 -29.24 0.99 15.18
C THR A 89 -29.02 2.25 14.36
N SER A 90 -28.80 3.36 15.06
CA SER A 90 -28.28 4.62 14.50
C SER A 90 -26.94 4.44 13.77
N ARG A 91 -26.31 3.27 13.89
CA ARG A 91 -25.01 2.89 13.31
C ARG A 91 -25.12 2.09 12.00
N ARG A 92 -26.32 1.87 11.45
CA ARG A 92 -26.51 1.14 10.19
C ARG A 92 -25.57 1.62 9.07
N ARG A 93 -25.44 2.94 8.88
CA ARG A 93 -24.54 3.53 7.88
C ARG A 93 -23.07 3.16 8.11
N SER A 94 -22.64 3.04 9.37
CA SER A 94 -21.26 2.64 9.71
C SER A 94 -21.00 1.17 9.37
N TYR A 95 -21.98 0.29 9.58
CA TYR A 95 -21.87 -1.12 9.18
C TYR A 95 -21.82 -1.28 7.66
N GLU A 96 -22.67 -0.56 6.93
CA GLU A 96 -22.67 -0.54 5.47
C GLU A 96 -21.34 0.00 4.91
N LEU A 97 -20.79 1.07 5.52
CA LEU A 97 -19.49 1.62 5.16
C LEU A 97 -18.36 0.63 5.45
N TRP A 98 -18.35 -0.01 6.62
CA TRP A 98 -17.35 -1.03 6.96
C TRP A 98 -17.36 -2.17 5.97
N ASN A 99 -18.53 -2.76 5.69
CA ASN A 99 -18.64 -3.86 4.73
C ASN A 99 -18.21 -3.43 3.31
N ARG A 100 -18.48 -2.17 2.91
CA ARG A 100 -17.92 -1.62 1.67
C ARG A 100 -16.39 -1.55 1.70
N ILE A 101 -15.78 -1.06 2.78
CA ILE A 101 -14.32 -1.01 2.94
C ILE A 101 -13.71 -2.41 2.92
N VAL A 102 -14.34 -3.40 3.55
CA VAL A 102 -13.90 -4.81 3.51
C VAL A 102 -13.85 -5.31 2.06
N ARG A 103 -14.93 -5.09 1.30
CA ARG A 103 -15.06 -5.59 -0.08
C ARG A 103 -14.15 -4.87 -1.06
N GLU A 104 -14.06 -3.56 -0.95
CA GLU A 104 -13.50 -2.70 -2.00
C GLU A 104 -12.20 -2.00 -1.60
N GLY A 105 -11.84 -2.06 -0.33
CA GLY A 105 -10.82 -1.19 0.26
C GLY A 105 -11.36 0.22 0.51
N VAL A 106 -10.49 1.08 1.04
CA VAL A 106 -10.80 2.51 1.14
C VAL A 106 -10.65 3.15 -0.24
N ARG A 107 -11.70 3.85 -0.68
CA ARG A 107 -11.74 4.57 -1.95
C ARG A 107 -11.87 6.07 -1.68
N PRO A 108 -10.76 6.82 -1.65
CA PRO A 108 -10.83 8.27 -1.51
C PRO A 108 -11.57 8.86 -2.72
N LYS A 109 -12.31 9.95 -2.47
CA LYS A 109 -12.81 10.79 -3.55
C LYS A 109 -11.84 11.93 -3.77
N TRP A 110 -11.54 12.18 -5.04
CA TRP A 110 -10.69 13.27 -5.45
C TRP A 110 -11.54 14.48 -5.83
N THR A 111 -11.04 15.68 -5.56
CA THR A 111 -11.61 16.92 -6.05
C THR A 111 -11.48 17.00 -7.57
N GLN A 112 -12.35 17.76 -8.23
CA GLN A 112 -12.27 17.98 -9.69
C GLN A 112 -10.95 18.66 -10.12
N SER A 113 -10.25 19.29 -9.18
CA SER A 113 -8.97 19.95 -9.40
C SER A 113 -7.76 19.02 -9.38
N LYS A 114 -7.91 17.72 -9.07
CA LYS A 114 -6.78 16.78 -9.08
C LYS A 114 -6.26 16.62 -10.53
N PRO A 115 -4.99 16.95 -10.81
CA PRO A 115 -4.45 16.71 -12.14
C PRO A 115 -4.27 15.21 -12.37
N GLN A 116 -4.38 14.79 -13.64
CA GLN A 116 -4.07 13.42 -14.03
C GLN A 116 -2.62 13.06 -13.73
N THR A 117 -1.67 13.99 -13.87
CA THR A 117 -0.25 13.73 -13.64
C THR A 117 0.37 14.76 -12.71
N GLN A 118 1.23 14.30 -11.81
CA GLN A 118 1.97 15.16 -10.90
C GLN A 118 3.06 15.94 -11.66
N GLN A 119 2.91 17.26 -11.73
CA GLN A 119 3.85 18.15 -12.45
C GLN A 119 5.20 18.29 -11.74
N TYR A 120 5.20 18.26 -10.41
CA TYR A 120 6.41 18.37 -9.60
C TYR A 120 6.47 17.25 -8.57
N ARG A 121 7.55 16.47 -8.61
CA ARG A 121 7.83 15.41 -7.63
C ARG A 121 8.67 15.99 -6.48
N PRO A 122 8.13 16.06 -5.26
CA PRO A 122 8.88 16.59 -4.12
C PRO A 122 10.02 15.66 -3.72
N LYS A 123 11.16 16.25 -3.34
CA LYS A 123 12.28 15.50 -2.75
C LYS A 123 11.94 15.10 -1.31
N ASN A 124 12.46 13.95 -0.87
CA ASN A 124 12.42 13.55 0.53
C ASN A 124 13.06 14.61 1.44
N TYR A 125 12.57 14.70 2.68
CA TYR A 125 13.15 15.60 3.68
C TYR A 125 14.57 15.16 4.04
N LYS A 126 15.41 16.13 4.43
CA LYS A 126 16.79 15.87 4.87
C LYS A 126 16.89 14.85 6.01
N SER A 127 15.87 14.79 6.88
CA SER A 127 15.79 13.79 7.96
C SER A 127 15.76 12.36 7.42
N SER A 128 15.11 12.10 6.29
CA SER A 128 15.10 10.76 5.68
C SER A 128 16.49 10.33 5.22
N SER A 129 17.25 11.24 4.60
CA SER A 129 18.63 10.98 4.20
C SER A 129 19.54 10.78 5.42
N ALA A 130 19.36 11.59 6.48
CA ALA A 130 20.11 11.46 7.73
C ALA A 130 19.84 10.12 8.45
N HIS A 131 18.65 9.54 8.28
CA HIS A 131 18.25 8.28 8.90
C HIS A 131 18.03 7.14 7.89
N ALA A 132 18.80 7.11 6.78
CA ALA A 132 18.57 6.19 5.66
C ALA A 132 18.53 4.70 6.07
N ALA A 133 19.34 4.28 7.07
CA ALA A 133 19.30 2.91 7.57
C ALA A 133 17.98 2.57 8.27
N ALA A 134 17.43 3.48 9.06
CA ALA A 134 16.14 3.29 9.71
C ALA A 134 15.00 3.23 8.69
N VAL A 135 15.07 4.09 7.66
CA VAL A 135 14.13 4.08 6.54
C VAL A 135 14.14 2.73 5.82
N ARG A 136 15.33 2.19 5.49
CA ARG A 136 15.44 0.87 4.83
C ARG A 136 14.87 -0.26 5.69
N ARG A 137 15.12 -0.25 7.00
CA ARG A 137 14.50 -1.21 7.94
C ARG A 137 12.97 -1.09 7.97
N HIS A 138 12.45 0.13 8.00
CA HIS A 138 11.00 0.35 8.01
C HIS A 138 10.34 -0.15 6.71
N VAL A 139 10.93 0.18 5.56
CA VAL A 139 10.47 -0.31 4.25
C VAL A 139 10.54 -1.84 4.20
N ARG A 140 11.64 -2.45 4.66
CA ARG A 140 11.76 -3.92 4.68
C ARG A 140 10.71 -4.57 5.57
N LYS A 141 10.48 -4.04 6.77
CA LYS A 141 9.42 -4.55 7.66
C LYS A 141 8.05 -4.49 6.96
N SER A 142 7.73 -3.37 6.32
CA SER A 142 6.48 -3.22 5.58
C SER A 142 6.41 -4.08 4.31
N GLN A 143 7.54 -4.40 3.65
CA GLN A 143 7.60 -5.39 2.57
C GLN A 143 7.23 -6.79 3.10
N LEU A 144 7.86 -7.22 4.21
CA LEU A 144 7.62 -8.53 4.82
C LEU A 144 6.17 -8.70 5.27
N GLU A 145 5.57 -7.63 5.80
CA GLU A 145 4.17 -7.62 6.23
C GLU A 145 3.18 -7.46 5.06
N GLY A 146 3.66 -7.40 3.81
CA GLY A 146 2.83 -7.20 2.62
C GLY A 146 2.11 -5.84 2.58
N ARG A 147 2.55 -4.88 3.39
CA ARG A 147 2.00 -3.53 3.48
C ARG A 147 2.50 -2.65 2.34
N TYR A 148 3.77 -2.76 1.95
CA TYR A 148 4.33 -1.99 0.83
C TYR A 148 4.64 -2.87 -0.38
N LEU A 149 4.18 -2.40 -1.55
CA LEU A 149 4.74 -2.77 -2.84
C LEU A 149 5.94 -1.86 -3.10
N VAL A 150 7.12 -2.44 -3.23
CA VAL A 150 8.35 -1.71 -3.53
C VAL A 150 8.83 -2.16 -4.89
N LEU A 151 8.98 -1.24 -5.82
CA LEU A 151 9.52 -1.50 -7.15
C LEU A 151 10.61 -0.45 -7.46
N ASP A 152 11.16 -0.55 -8.65
CA ASP A 152 12.12 0.41 -9.21
C ASP A 152 11.38 1.66 -9.73
N ASP A 153 12.08 2.79 -9.74
CA ASP A 153 11.55 4.08 -10.22
C ASP A 153 11.12 4.06 -11.69
N ARG A 154 11.78 3.25 -12.53
CA ARG A 154 11.42 3.05 -13.96
C ARG A 154 9.96 2.63 -14.18
N VAL A 155 9.32 1.97 -13.22
CA VAL A 155 7.91 1.54 -13.35
C VAL A 155 6.97 2.75 -13.27
N PHE A 156 7.40 3.84 -12.64
CA PHE A 156 6.55 5.01 -12.43
C PHE A 156 6.10 5.67 -13.74
N GLU A 157 6.92 5.59 -14.80
CA GLU A 157 6.55 6.12 -16.11
C GLU A 157 5.31 5.43 -16.72
N MET A 158 4.98 4.23 -16.26
CA MET A 158 3.80 3.49 -16.69
C MET A 158 2.51 3.91 -15.98
N TRP A 159 2.63 4.54 -14.80
CA TRP A 159 1.49 4.93 -13.96
C TRP A 159 1.54 6.44 -13.67
N PRO A 160 1.35 7.29 -14.70
CA PRO A 160 1.43 8.74 -14.56
C PRO A 160 0.35 9.33 -13.65
N GLU A 161 -0.68 8.57 -13.29
CA GLU A 161 -1.75 8.90 -12.35
C GLU A 161 -1.31 8.96 -10.87
N GLU A 162 -0.16 8.37 -10.57
CA GLU A 162 0.34 8.24 -9.21
C GLU A 162 1.07 9.49 -8.74
N PHE A 163 0.89 9.83 -7.46
CA PHE A 163 1.45 11.03 -6.87
C PHE A 163 2.50 10.65 -5.83
N ILE A 164 3.65 11.31 -5.90
CA ILE A 164 4.75 11.12 -4.95
C ILE A 164 4.62 12.14 -3.83
N SER A 165 4.63 11.64 -2.60
CA SER A 165 4.75 12.44 -1.38
C SER A 165 6.15 12.24 -0.79
N PRO A 166 6.76 13.29 -0.21
CA PRO A 166 8.07 13.15 0.39
C PRO A 166 7.96 12.37 1.69
N VAL A 167 9.04 11.66 2.00
CA VAL A 167 9.21 10.96 3.26
C VAL A 167 10.05 11.82 4.19
N GLY A 168 9.66 11.87 5.47
CA GLY A 168 10.45 12.35 6.58
C GLY A 168 10.69 11.25 7.61
N VAL A 169 11.68 11.46 8.47
CA VAL A 169 11.87 10.66 9.68
C VAL A 169 11.74 11.56 10.90
N VAL A 170 11.05 11.04 11.92
CA VAL A 170 10.91 11.66 13.23
C VAL A 170 11.47 10.71 14.29
N GLU A 171 12.33 11.23 15.16
CA GLU A 171 12.85 10.51 16.32
C GLU A 171 11.79 10.45 17.41
N LYS A 172 11.62 9.28 18.01
CA LYS A 172 10.71 9.03 19.13
C LYS A 172 11.50 8.44 20.30
N GLY A 173 12.28 9.28 20.97
CA GLY A 173 13.17 8.83 22.05
C GLY A 173 14.49 8.27 21.50
N ALA A 174 15.28 7.65 22.38
CA ALA A 174 16.69 7.36 22.11
C ALA A 174 16.94 6.43 20.90
N ASP A 175 16.06 5.45 20.64
CA ASP A 175 16.28 4.41 19.63
C ASP A 175 15.07 4.11 18.71
N ASP A 176 13.95 4.81 18.86
CA ASP A 176 12.78 4.64 17.98
C ASP A 176 12.75 5.77 16.94
N THR A 177 12.63 5.42 15.67
CA THR A 177 12.50 6.36 14.56
C THR A 177 11.30 5.96 13.73
N ARG A 178 10.52 6.95 13.32
CA ARG A 178 9.30 6.74 12.55
C ARG A 178 9.43 7.40 11.19
N MET A 179 9.29 6.59 10.17
CA MET A 179 9.12 7.05 8.80
C MET A 179 7.70 7.60 8.63
N ILE A 180 7.56 8.79 8.05
CA ILE A 180 6.29 9.47 7.85
C ILE A 180 6.21 9.95 6.40
N ASN A 181 5.10 9.66 5.73
CA ASN A 181 4.79 10.26 4.44
C ASN A 181 4.09 11.61 4.68
N ASP A 182 4.59 12.67 4.06
CA ASP A 182 3.91 13.96 4.09
C ASP A 182 2.94 14.10 2.92
N TYR A 183 1.70 13.68 3.15
CA TYR A 183 0.62 13.80 2.17
C TYR A 183 0.11 15.25 2.00
N SER A 184 0.62 16.21 2.77
CA SER A 184 0.24 17.63 2.73
C SER A 184 1.26 18.51 2.00
N TYR A 185 2.37 17.94 1.54
CA TYR A 185 3.41 18.64 0.79
C TYR A 185 3.54 18.12 -0.66
N PRO A 186 3.79 19.00 -1.64
CA PRO A 186 3.86 20.46 -1.55
C PRO A 186 2.47 21.10 -1.43
N HIS A 187 2.39 22.21 -0.69
CA HIS A 187 1.12 22.90 -0.49
C HIS A 187 0.46 23.31 -1.82
N GLY A 188 -0.82 22.98 -1.98
CA GLY A 188 -1.59 23.26 -3.19
C GLY A 188 -1.44 22.20 -4.30
N ALA A 189 -0.48 21.29 -4.16
CA ALA A 189 -0.24 20.20 -5.12
C ALA A 189 0.01 18.84 -4.46
N ALA A 190 -0.37 18.69 -3.18
CA ALA A 190 -0.26 17.44 -2.44
C ALA A 190 -1.53 16.60 -2.53
N VAL A 191 -1.42 15.30 -2.22
CA VAL A 191 -2.56 14.36 -2.17
C VAL A 191 -3.69 14.91 -1.30
N ASN A 192 -3.38 15.49 -0.14
CA ASN A 192 -4.37 16.05 0.79
C ASN A 192 -5.05 17.32 0.28
N ASN A 193 -4.46 18.04 -0.69
CA ASN A 193 -5.11 19.18 -1.34
C ASN A 193 -6.17 18.73 -2.35
N PHE A 194 -6.00 17.54 -2.90
CA PHE A 194 -6.87 16.95 -3.91
C PHE A 194 -7.88 15.96 -3.36
N THR A 195 -7.87 15.68 -2.06
CA THR A 195 -8.80 14.75 -1.44
C THR A 195 -10.04 15.49 -0.97
N ASP A 196 -11.22 15.02 -1.36
CA ASP A 196 -12.50 15.52 -0.86
C ASP A 196 -12.66 15.13 0.61
N ARG A 197 -12.56 16.12 1.49
CA ARG A 197 -12.61 15.92 2.94
C ARG A 197 -14.02 15.66 3.45
N ASP A 198 -15.03 16.11 2.72
CA ASP A 198 -16.44 15.93 3.11
C ASP A 198 -16.90 14.49 2.86
N ASN A 199 -16.12 13.70 2.12
CA ASN A 199 -16.38 12.30 1.86
C ASN A 199 -15.86 11.34 2.95
N PHE A 200 -15.14 11.83 3.97
CA PHE A 200 -14.75 10.98 5.10
C PHE A 200 -15.88 10.85 6.13
N PRO A 201 -16.10 9.66 6.72
CA PRO A 201 -17.11 9.50 7.76
C PRO A 201 -16.79 10.38 8.98
N LEU A 202 -17.77 11.17 9.44
CA LEU A 202 -17.67 12.00 10.65
C LEU A 202 -17.37 11.18 11.92
N THR A 203 -17.69 9.90 11.91
CA THR A 203 -17.32 8.96 12.97
C THR A 203 -15.96 8.37 12.65
N ILE A 204 -14.94 8.86 13.35
CA ILE A 204 -13.60 8.26 13.38
C ILE A 204 -13.72 6.89 14.04
N LEU A 205 -14.16 5.88 13.28
CA LEU A 205 -13.63 4.56 13.48
C LEU A 205 -12.13 4.72 13.24
N HIS A 206 -11.35 4.57 14.30
CA HIS A 206 -9.89 4.52 14.28
C HIS A 206 -9.45 3.23 13.56
N VAL A 207 -9.91 3.04 12.31
CA VAL A 207 -9.21 2.24 11.32
C VAL A 207 -7.99 3.07 11.03
N THR A 208 -6.86 2.66 11.60
CA THR A 208 -5.58 3.24 11.26
C THR A 208 -5.50 3.22 9.73
N LEU A 209 -5.60 4.39 9.10
CA LEU A 209 -5.54 4.60 7.64
C LEU A 209 -4.21 4.11 7.03
N HIS A 210 -3.36 3.47 7.84
CA HIS A 210 -2.20 2.72 7.43
C HIS A 210 -2.54 1.59 6.45
N ASP A 211 -3.72 0.96 6.52
CA ASP A 211 -4.10 -0.17 5.63
C ASP A 211 -4.86 0.27 4.37
N ALA A 212 -5.38 1.50 4.41
CA ALA A 212 -6.23 2.10 3.38
C ALA A 212 -5.43 2.77 2.25
N PHE A 213 -4.29 3.34 2.60
CA PHE A 213 -3.42 4.11 1.71
C PHE A 213 -2.08 3.43 1.44
N THR A 214 -1.93 2.15 1.78
CA THR A 214 -0.63 1.43 1.73
C THR A 214 -0.15 1.04 0.33
N THR A 215 -0.79 1.53 -0.72
CA THR A 215 -0.21 1.57 -2.06
C THR A 215 0.19 3.00 -2.38
N CYS A 216 1.22 3.50 -1.68
CA CYS A 216 2.07 4.62 -2.12
C CYS A 216 3.15 4.86 -1.07
N VAL A 217 4.21 4.05 -1.08
CA VAL A 217 5.52 4.48 -0.55
C VAL A 217 6.58 4.05 -1.54
N TRP A 218 6.95 5.00 -2.40
CA TRP A 218 8.08 4.86 -3.31
C TRP A 218 9.22 5.66 -2.74
N LEU A 219 10.15 4.94 -2.12
CA LEU A 219 11.34 5.51 -1.54
C LEU A 219 12.47 5.36 -2.56
N CYS A 220 12.61 6.35 -3.44
CA CYS A 220 13.83 6.50 -4.23
C CYS A 220 14.95 6.92 -3.27
N LEU A 221 15.75 5.95 -2.84
CA LEU A 221 17.08 6.19 -2.29
C LEU A 221 18.06 6.07 -3.46
N THR A 222 18.26 7.17 -4.18
CA THR A 222 19.52 7.43 -4.89
C THR A 222 20.31 8.45 -4.09
#